data_AF-A0A258L069-F1
#
_entry.id   AF-A0A258L069-F1
#
_cell.length_a   1.000
_cell.length_b   1.000
_cell.length_c   1.000
_cell.angle_alpha   90.00
_cell.angle_beta   90.00
_cell.angle_gamma   90.00
#
_symmetry.space_group_name_H-M   'P 1'
#
loop_
_entity.id
_entity.type
_entity.pdbx_description
1 polymer ?
#
loop_
_entity_poly.entity_id
_entity_poly.type
_entity_poly.pdbx_seq_one_letter_code
_entity_poly.pdbx_strand_id
1 'polypeptide(L)'
;MTDALDPLDQTILAARTEAWQARQGARVGDKIIMIDGSMRRVAHDYGSELQTTSARQGNDQRYYLGHGYCSFSGTLGDLISKSDIADTGLTEPAAVWFFHHDQARAFNAVHAAIPCRVFRQMGAS
;
A
#
# COMPACT_ATOMS: atom_id res chain seq x y z
N MET A 1 -2.88 2.02 23.39
CA MET A 1 -1.44 1.75 23.53
C MET A 1 -0.99 1.16 22.21
N THR A 2 -0.16 1.87 21.45
CA THR A 2 0.58 1.26 20.34
C THR A 2 1.70 0.47 20.98
N ASP A 3 1.50 -0.83 21.16
CA ASP A 3 2.59 -1.70 21.59
C ASP A 3 3.71 -1.55 20.55
N ALA A 4 4.87 -1.12 21.02
CA ALA A 4 6.04 -0.97 20.17
C ALA A 4 6.36 -2.34 19.54
N LEU A 5 6.69 -2.34 18.24
CA LEU A 5 7.12 -3.54 17.53
C LEU A 5 8.28 -4.18 18.29
N ASP A 6 8.20 -5.47 18.58
CA ASP A 6 9.33 -6.18 19.17
C ASP A 6 10.42 -6.46 18.12
N PRO A 7 11.63 -6.91 18.52
CA PRO A 7 12.73 -7.09 17.59
C PRO A 7 12.45 -8.06 16.43
N LEU A 8 11.60 -9.07 16.63
CA LEU A 8 11.25 -10.02 15.58
C LEU A 8 10.30 -9.36 14.57
N ASP A 9 9.28 -8.65 15.05
CA ASP A 9 8.37 -7.89 14.18
C ASP A 9 9.10 -6.80 13.39
N GLN A 10 10.07 -6.11 14.00
CA GLN A 10 10.91 -5.13 13.32
C GLN A 10 11.70 -5.77 12.17
N THR A 11 12.27 -6.96 12.41
CA THR A 11 13.02 -7.72 11.39
C THR A 11 12.10 -8.15 10.25
N ILE A 12 10.90 -8.64 10.57
CA ILE A 12 9.87 -9.02 9.59
C ILE A 12 9.47 -7.82 8.74
N LEU A 13 9.15 -6.69 9.40
CA LEU A 13 8.76 -5.46 8.72
C LEU A 13 9.86 -4.97 7.77
N ALA A 14 11.11 -4.92 8.23
CA ALA A 14 12.25 -4.47 7.43
C ALA A 14 12.43 -5.33 6.18
N ALA A 15 12.52 -6.66 6.35
CA ALA A 15 12.72 -7.59 5.24
C ALA A 15 11.58 -7.55 4.20
N ARG A 16 10.33 -7.50 4.67
CA ARG A 16 9.16 -7.41 3.77
C ARG A 16 9.09 -6.08 3.04
N THR A 17 9.42 -4.99 3.72
CA THR A 17 9.46 -3.65 3.12
C THR A 17 10.52 -3.59 2.03
N GLU A 18 11.73 -4.07 2.29
CA GLU A 18 12.82 -4.13 1.31
C GLU A 18 12.40 -4.93 0.06
N ALA A 19 11.88 -6.15 0.26
CA ALA A 19 11.41 -6.99 -0.84
C ALA A 19 10.27 -6.34 -1.64
N TRP A 20 9.34 -5.67 -0.96
CA TRP A 20 8.24 -4.94 -1.62
C TRP A 20 8.76 -3.73 -2.41
N GLN A 21 9.72 -2.99 -1.84
CA GLN A 21 10.33 -1.83 -2.48
C GLN A 21 11.18 -2.19 -3.70
N ALA A 22 11.77 -3.38 -3.76
CA ALA A 22 12.55 -3.84 -4.92
C ALA A 22 11.71 -3.96 -6.21
N ARG A 23 10.37 -3.99 -6.11
CA ARG A 23 9.46 -4.05 -7.26
C ARG A 23 9.48 -2.75 -8.05
N GLN A 24 9.48 -2.84 -9.38
CA GLN A 24 9.40 -1.70 -10.28
C GLN A 24 7.96 -1.23 -10.48
N GLY A 25 7.80 0.06 -10.79
CA GLY A 25 6.50 0.68 -11.07
C GLY A 25 5.60 0.84 -9.85
N ALA A 26 4.39 1.35 -10.09
CA ALA A 26 3.34 1.43 -9.09
C ALA A 26 2.79 0.04 -8.76
N ARG A 27 2.55 -0.23 -7.48
CA ARG A 27 2.02 -1.52 -7.00
C ARG A 27 1.04 -1.33 -5.86
N VAL A 28 0.36 -2.42 -5.48
CA VAL A 28 -0.57 -2.44 -4.34
C VAL A 28 0.08 -1.82 -3.09
N GLY A 29 -0.63 -0.87 -2.49
CA GLY A 29 -0.18 -0.09 -1.34
C GLY A 29 0.46 1.26 -1.67
N ASP A 30 0.96 1.49 -2.89
CA ASP A 30 1.44 2.83 -3.31
C ASP A 30 0.29 3.84 -3.35
N LYS A 31 0.62 5.14 -3.30
CA LYS A 31 -0.34 6.25 -3.32
C LYS A 31 -0.46 6.84 -4.73
N ILE A 32 -1.65 7.32 -5.07
CA ILE A 32 -1.95 8.03 -6.32
C ILE A 32 -2.69 9.33 -5.98
N ILE A 33 -2.12 10.45 -6.41
CA ILE A 33 -2.81 11.74 -6.47
C ILE A 33 -3.69 11.71 -7.72
N MET A 34 -5.00 11.70 -7.51
CA MET A 34 -6.01 11.66 -8.55
C MET A 34 -6.15 13.02 -9.25
N ILE A 35 -6.84 13.06 -10.39
CA ILE A 35 -7.09 14.31 -11.15
C ILE A 35 -7.83 15.37 -10.31
N ASP A 36 -8.75 14.93 -9.44
CA ASP A 36 -9.48 15.80 -8.51
C ASP A 36 -8.63 16.28 -7.30
N GLY A 37 -7.35 15.90 -7.25
CA GLY A 37 -6.43 16.19 -6.16
C GLY A 37 -6.56 15.27 -4.95
N SER A 38 -7.54 14.35 -4.94
CA SER A 38 -7.67 13.37 -3.85
C SER A 38 -6.49 12.40 -3.85
N MET A 39 -6.04 11.99 -2.66
CA MET A 39 -5.03 10.94 -2.52
C MET A 39 -5.75 9.61 -2.32
N ARG A 40 -5.47 8.64 -3.20
CA ARG A 40 -5.96 7.26 -3.08
C ARG A 40 -4.79 6.31 -3.03
N ARG A 41 -5.02 5.05 -2.68
CA ARG A 41 -3.99 3.99 -2.74
C ARG A 41 -4.35 2.94 -3.75
N VAL A 42 -3.34 2.26 -4.27
CA VAL A 42 -3.52 1.11 -5.16
C VAL A 42 -4.04 -0.07 -4.34
N ALA A 43 -5.29 -0.45 -4.57
CA ALA A 43 -5.97 -1.58 -3.95
C ALA A 43 -5.66 -2.91 -4.67
N HIS A 44 -5.54 -2.88 -5.99
CA HIS A 44 -5.26 -4.06 -6.81
C HIS A 44 -4.43 -3.70 -8.05
N ASP A 45 -3.64 -4.65 -8.55
CA ASP A 45 -2.85 -4.51 -9.77
C ASP A 45 -3.28 -5.61 -10.76
N TYR A 46 -3.86 -5.21 -11.90
CA TYR A 46 -4.31 -6.11 -12.97
C TYR A 46 -3.28 -6.26 -14.10
N GLY A 47 -2.05 -5.77 -13.91
CA GLY A 47 -0.99 -5.80 -14.91
C GLY A 47 -0.88 -4.45 -15.63
N SER A 48 -1.80 -4.16 -16.56
CA SER A 48 -1.85 -2.88 -17.29
C SER A 48 -2.63 -1.79 -16.56
N GLU A 49 -3.53 -2.17 -15.66
CA GLU A 49 -4.41 -1.29 -14.92
C GLU A 49 -4.23 -1.46 -13.42
N LEU A 50 -4.47 -0.39 -12.68
CA LEU A 50 -4.47 -0.36 -11.23
C LEU A 50 -5.86 -0.01 -10.74
N GLN A 51 -6.35 -0.75 -9.76
CA GLN A 51 -7.55 -0.36 -9.04
C GLN A 51 -7.16 0.47 -7.83
N THR A 52 -7.77 1.64 -7.68
CA THR A 52 -7.60 2.46 -6.48
C THR A 52 -8.56 2.05 -5.37
N THR A 53 -8.33 2.55 -4.16
CA THR A 53 -9.34 2.57 -3.11
C THR A 53 -10.50 3.49 -3.48
N SER A 54 -11.71 3.19 -3.02
CA SER A 54 -12.84 4.13 -3.15
C SER A 54 -12.52 5.47 -2.47
N ALA A 55 -13.03 6.58 -3.02
CA ALA A 55 -12.97 7.90 -2.37
C ALA A 55 -13.66 7.91 -0.98
N ARG A 56 -14.53 6.93 -0.71
CA ARG A 56 -15.23 6.77 0.58
C ARG A 56 -14.47 5.88 1.57
N GLN A 57 -13.26 5.40 1.22
CA GLN A 57 -12.46 4.56 2.10
C GLN A 57 -11.95 5.38 3.29
N GLY A 58 -12.54 5.14 4.47
CA GLY A 58 -12.28 5.97 5.65
C GLY A 58 -11.00 5.65 6.44
N ASN A 59 -10.34 4.51 6.20
CA ASN A 59 -9.09 4.17 6.89
C ASN A 59 -8.05 3.48 6.01
N ASP A 60 -6.78 3.71 6.36
CA ASP A 60 -5.61 3.27 5.60
C ASP A 60 -5.01 1.93 6.09
N GLN A 61 -5.60 1.34 7.13
CA GLN A 61 -5.08 0.12 7.80
C GLN A 61 -5.52 -1.20 7.15
N ARG A 62 -5.99 -1.17 5.91
CA ARG A 62 -6.56 -2.35 5.21
C ARG A 62 -5.56 -3.09 4.33
N TYR A 63 -4.27 -2.80 4.48
CA TYR A 63 -3.20 -3.35 3.66
C TYR A 63 -2.37 -4.36 4.45
N TYR A 64 -2.53 -5.64 4.10
CA TYR A 64 -1.68 -6.71 4.60
C TYR A 64 -0.33 -6.69 3.89
N LEU A 65 0.77 -6.63 4.64
CA LEU A 65 2.14 -6.74 4.12
C LEU A 65 2.65 -8.19 4.25
N GLY A 66 2.71 -8.89 3.12
CA GLY A 66 3.27 -10.24 3.01
C GLY A 66 4.74 -10.23 2.61
N HIS A 67 5.25 -11.37 2.14
CA HIS A 67 6.64 -11.55 1.71
C HIS A 67 6.89 -10.83 0.37
N GLY A 68 7.07 -9.50 0.43
CA GLY A 68 7.35 -8.65 -0.73
C GLY A 68 6.12 -8.20 -1.53
N TYR A 69 4.92 -8.36 -0.97
CA TYR A 69 3.67 -7.89 -1.59
C TYR A 69 2.76 -7.23 -0.55
N CYS A 70 1.84 -6.38 -1.04
CA CYS A 70 0.72 -5.88 -0.26
C CYS A 70 -0.58 -6.45 -0.82
N SER A 71 -1.57 -6.65 0.06
CA SER A 71 -2.93 -7.04 -0.31
C SER A 71 -3.93 -6.16 0.41
N PHE A 72 -4.88 -5.58 -0.33
CA PHE A 72 -5.93 -4.73 0.22
C PHE A 72 -7.21 -5.53 0.50
N SER A 73 -7.84 -5.29 1.64
CA SER A 73 -9.15 -5.83 1.99
C SER A 73 -10.11 -4.71 2.39
N GLY A 74 -10.77 -4.11 1.41
CA GLY A 74 -11.69 -3.00 1.63
C GLY A 74 -12.46 -2.61 0.38
N THR A 75 -12.99 -1.38 0.35
CA THR A 75 -13.83 -0.92 -0.74
C THR A 75 -13.00 -0.46 -1.93
N LEU A 76 -13.23 -1.09 -3.08
CA LEU A 76 -12.55 -0.79 -4.33
C LEU A 76 -13.13 0.48 -4.98
N GLY A 77 -12.26 1.23 -5.64
CA GLY A 77 -12.59 2.42 -6.41
C GLY A 77 -12.34 2.20 -7.90
N ASP A 78 -11.98 3.30 -8.55
CA ASP A 78 -11.84 3.35 -10.01
C ASP A 78 -10.59 2.60 -10.49
N LEU A 79 -10.68 2.08 -11.71
CA LEU A 79 -9.55 1.57 -12.48
C LEU A 79 -8.83 2.72 -13.20
N ILE A 80 -7.51 2.66 -13.22
CA ILE A 80 -6.63 3.62 -13.90
C ILE A 80 -5.59 2.84 -14.68
N SER A 81 -5.32 3.25 -15.92
CA SER A 81 -4.22 2.67 -16.70
C SER A 81 -2.86 3.07 -16.10
N LYS A 82 -1.91 2.14 -16.07
CA LYS A 82 -0.52 2.45 -15.66
C LYS A 82 0.17 3.43 -16.61
N SER A 83 -0.29 3.56 -17.86
CA SER A 83 0.19 4.58 -18.79
C SER A 83 -0.21 5.99 -18.37
N ASP A 84 -1.26 6.12 -17.56
CA ASP A 84 -1.88 7.40 -17.21
C ASP A 84 -1.43 7.87 -15.82
N ILE A 85 -0.34 7.31 -15.30
CA ILE A 85 0.26 7.75 -14.04
C ILE A 85 1.73 8.08 -14.24
N ALA A 86 2.19 9.12 -13.56
CA ALA A 86 3.59 9.51 -13.51
C ALA A 86 4.13 9.33 -12.09
N ASP A 87 5.34 8.77 -11.97
CA ASP A 87 6.07 8.74 -10.70
C ASP A 87 6.46 10.18 -10.33
N THR A 88 6.16 10.59 -9.09
CA THR A 88 6.51 11.94 -8.61
C THR A 88 7.90 12.00 -8.00
N GLY A 89 8.55 10.85 -7.77
CA GLY A 89 9.79 10.74 -7.01
C GLY A 89 9.61 10.89 -5.49
N LEU A 90 8.38 11.15 -5.03
CA LEU A 90 8.07 11.30 -3.61
C LEU A 90 7.72 9.95 -2.97
N THR A 91 8.01 9.85 -1.69
CA THR A 91 7.58 8.74 -0.84
C THR A 91 6.91 9.30 0.41
N GLU A 92 5.79 8.70 0.80
CA GLU A 92 5.10 9.02 2.03
C GLU A 92 4.86 7.76 2.87
N PRO A 93 4.96 7.85 4.21
CA PRO A 93 4.52 6.76 5.07
C PRO A 93 3.05 6.41 4.81
N ALA A 94 2.75 5.12 4.75
CA ALA A 94 1.38 4.61 4.65
C ALA A 94 1.19 3.41 5.57
N ALA A 95 -0.01 3.25 6.10
CA ALA A 95 -0.30 2.21 7.08
C ALA A 95 -0.36 0.83 6.41
N VAL A 96 0.18 -0.17 7.11
CA VAL A 96 0.08 -1.59 6.78
C VAL A 96 -0.11 -2.39 8.07
N TRP A 97 -0.50 -3.65 7.90
CA TRP A 97 -0.48 -4.61 8.99
C TRP A 97 0.10 -5.95 8.54
N PHE A 98 0.60 -6.73 9.47
CA PHE A 98 1.04 -8.10 9.25
C PHE A 98 0.83 -8.92 10.52
N PHE A 99 1.09 -10.23 10.50
CA PHE A 99 0.94 -11.06 11.69
C PHE A 99 2.15 -10.95 12.61
N HIS A 100 1.91 -10.72 13.90
CA HIS A 100 2.96 -10.78 14.94
C HIS A 100 3.71 -12.12 14.84
N HIS A 101 5.03 -12.06 14.80
CA HIS A 101 5.94 -13.21 14.67
C HIS A 101 5.64 -14.12 13.46
N ASP A 102 5.00 -13.57 12.42
CA ASP A 102 4.56 -14.31 11.25
C ASP A 102 3.58 -15.46 11.55
N GLN A 103 2.78 -15.32 12.63
CA GLN A 103 1.81 -16.33 13.04
C GLN A 103 0.38 -15.91 12.70
N ALA A 104 -0.23 -16.58 11.72
CA ALA A 104 -1.63 -16.35 11.36
C ALA A 104 -2.58 -16.86 12.45
N ARG A 105 -3.07 -15.96 13.31
CA ARG A 105 -4.01 -16.25 14.39
C ARG A 105 -4.92 -15.05 14.68
N ALA A 106 -6.05 -15.29 15.33
CA ALA A 106 -7.00 -14.23 15.67
C ALA A 106 -6.36 -13.18 16.58
N PHE A 107 -6.74 -11.90 16.39
CA PHE A 107 -6.28 -10.76 17.20
C PHE A 107 -4.76 -10.56 17.25
N ASN A 108 -4.04 -11.02 16.21
CA ASN A 108 -2.58 -11.01 16.16
C ASN A 108 -2.02 -10.10 15.06
N ALA A 109 -2.78 -9.08 14.68
CA ALA A 109 -2.35 -8.08 13.72
C ALA A 109 -1.43 -7.07 14.39
N VAL A 110 -0.29 -6.84 13.75
CA VAL A 110 0.67 -5.79 14.09
C VAL A 110 0.51 -4.69 13.06
N HIS A 111 0.36 -3.45 13.53
CA HIS A 111 0.20 -2.29 12.68
C HIS A 111 1.51 -1.50 12.59
N ALA A 112 1.89 -1.11 11.38
CA ALA A 112 3.10 -0.35 11.11
C ALA A 112 2.88 0.65 9.97
N ALA A 113 3.91 1.43 9.67
CA ALA A 113 3.97 2.27 8.48
C ALA A 113 5.19 1.92 7.64
N ILE A 114 5.02 1.90 6.31
CA ILE A 114 6.12 1.69 5.35
C ILE A 114 6.20 2.87 4.38
N PRO A 115 7.37 3.15 3.78
CA PRO A 115 7.48 4.19 2.76
C PRO A 115 6.78 3.71 1.48
N CYS A 116 5.72 4.39 1.07
CA CYS A 116 5.01 4.12 -0.18
C CYS A 116 5.30 5.22 -1.20
N ARG A 117 5.51 4.83 -2.46
CA ARG A 117 5.73 5.80 -3.55
C ARG A 117 4.44 6.56 -3.83
N VAL A 118 4.59 7.81 -4.26
CA VAL A 118 3.48 8.65 -4.68
C VAL A 118 3.53 8.83 -6.18
N PHE A 119 2.46 8.42 -6.85
CA PHE A 119 2.23 8.65 -8.27
C PHE A 119 1.19 9.75 -8.45
N ARG A 120 1.12 10.32 -9.64
CA ARG A 120 0.08 11.27 -10.03
C ARG A 120 -0.64 10.75 -11.25
N GLN A 121 -1.97 10.69 -11.19
CA GLN A 121 -2.80 10.46 -12.36
C GLN A 121 -2.73 11.67 -13.29
N MET A 122 -2.36 11.40 -14.53
CA MET A 122 -2.37 12.36 -15.61
C MET A 122 -3.77 12.37 -16.23
N GLY A 123 -4.25 13.54 -16.67
CA GLY A 123 -5.50 13.61 -17.44
C GLY A 123 -5.38 12.74 -18.69
N ALA A 124 -6.49 12.09 -19.09
CA ALA A 124 -6.53 11.38 -20.37
C ALA A 124 -6.11 12.36 -21.48
N SER A 125 -5.12 11.97 -22.28
CA SER A 125 -4.68 12.72 -23.46
C SER A 125 -5.71 12.61 -24.58
#